data_AF-A0A6H9YFP8-F1
#
_entry.id   AF-A0A6H9YFP8-F1
#
_cell.length_a   1.000
_cell.length_b   1.000
_cell.length_c   1.000
_cell.angle_alpha   90.00
_cell.angle_beta   90.00
_cell.angle_gamma   90.00
#
_symmetry.space_group_name_H-M   'P 1'
#
loop_
_entity.id
_entity.type
_entity.pdbx_description
1 polymer ?
#
loop_
_entity_poly.entity_id
_entity_poly.type
_entity_poly.pdbx_seq_one_letter_code
_entity_poly.pdbx_strand_id
1 'polypeptide(L)'
;MMPSYLLKAAPDDDFYVEWSSVADGPTWCGSRREALHHFDAELVQRADENGSSAADPDTWYGWRTSGMVVSGRWWLPRCNLAAFGHHAAASIEDTDLRLQALLEDPTEDPAEENPTCAKLVRTSVVAVD
;
A
#
# COMPACT_ATOMS: atom_id res chain seq x y z
N MET A 1 -14.79 2.11 -16.33
CA MET A 1 -13.42 2.17 -15.80
C MET A 1 -13.37 1.23 -14.61
N MET A 2 -12.44 0.28 -14.58
CA MET A 2 -12.25 -0.54 -13.38
C MET A 2 -11.60 0.36 -12.31
N PRO A 3 -12.16 0.48 -11.10
CA PRO A 3 -11.55 1.30 -10.06
C PRO A 3 -10.23 0.66 -9.61
N SER A 4 -9.12 1.23 -10.09
CA SER A 4 -7.77 0.95 -9.59
C SER A 4 -7.15 2.21 -9.00
N TYR A 5 -6.26 2.02 -8.02
CA TYR A 5 -5.55 3.08 -7.33
C TYR A 5 -4.06 2.81 -7.37
N LEU A 6 -3.27 3.86 -7.57
CA LEU A 6 -1.82 3.79 -7.46
C LEU A 6 -1.43 4.11 -6.01
N LEU A 7 -0.72 3.18 -5.36
CA LEU A 7 -0.43 3.21 -3.93
C LEU A 7 1.08 3.21 -3.67
N LYS A 8 1.51 3.90 -2.60
CA LYS A 8 2.88 3.86 -2.06
C LYS A 8 2.88 3.42 -0.59
N ALA A 9 3.76 2.50 -0.23
CA ALA A 9 3.90 2.06 1.17
C ALA A 9 4.37 3.22 2.08
N ALA A 10 5.38 3.98 1.65
CA ALA A 10 5.93 5.14 2.34
C ALA A 10 6.21 6.33 1.40
N PRO A 11 6.40 7.56 1.92
CA PRO A 11 6.74 8.75 1.13
C PRO A 11 8.01 8.60 0.30
N ASP A 12 9.07 8.07 0.93
CA ASP A 12 10.41 7.99 0.35
C ASP A 12 10.66 6.71 -0.47
N ASP A 13 9.68 5.79 -0.51
CA ASP A 13 9.80 4.57 -1.30
C ASP A 13 9.61 4.88 -2.80
N ASP A 14 10.52 4.39 -3.64
CA ASP A 14 10.40 4.41 -5.10
C ASP A 14 9.70 3.14 -5.62
N PHE A 15 8.65 2.69 -4.93
CA PHE A 15 7.87 1.51 -5.29
C PHE A 15 6.37 1.83 -5.24
N TYR A 16 5.71 1.57 -6.36
CA TYR A 16 4.30 1.82 -6.57
C TYR A 16 3.60 0.51 -6.85
N VAL A 17 2.39 0.40 -6.32
CA VAL A 17 1.49 -0.72 -6.55
C VAL A 17 0.20 -0.18 -7.15
N GLU A 18 -0.18 -0.65 -8.33
CA GLU A 18 -1.55 -0.50 -8.78
C GLU A 18 -2.40 -1.55 -8.07
N TRP A 19 -3.40 -1.10 -7.31
CA TRP A 19 -4.35 -1.95 -6.62
C TRP A 19 -5.71 -1.90 -7.30
N SER A 20 -6.23 -3.05 -7.71
CA SER A 20 -7.57 -3.18 -8.28
C SER A 20 -8.56 -3.54 -7.20
N SER A 21 -9.60 -2.73 -6.99
CA SER A 21 -10.68 -3.09 -6.07
C SER A 21 -11.61 -4.17 -6.64
N VAL A 22 -11.45 -4.56 -7.91
CA VAL A 22 -12.20 -5.64 -8.55
C VAL A 22 -11.50 -6.98 -8.37
N ALA A 23 -10.18 -7.01 -8.58
CA ALA A 23 -9.36 -8.20 -8.32
C ALA A 23 -9.00 -8.36 -6.84
N ASP A 24 -9.22 -7.31 -6.04
CA ASP A 24 -8.87 -7.20 -4.63
C ASP A 24 -7.38 -7.51 -4.38
N GLY A 25 -6.53 -6.89 -5.20
CA GLY A 25 -5.11 -7.21 -5.24
C GLY A 25 -4.29 -6.33 -6.20
N PRO A 26 -2.95 -6.50 -6.17
CA PRO A 26 -2.03 -5.79 -7.03
C PRO A 26 -2.16 -6.27 -8.48
N THR A 27 -2.33 -5.35 -9.41
CA THR A 27 -2.38 -5.62 -10.86
C THR A 27 -1.13 -5.17 -11.60
N TRP A 28 -0.38 -4.26 -11.00
CA TRP A 28 0.90 -3.77 -11.52
C TRP A 28 1.79 -3.30 -10.37
N CYS A 29 3.11 -3.40 -10.54
CA CYS A 29 4.11 -2.90 -9.61
C CYS A 29 5.30 -2.32 -10.37
N GLY A 30 5.91 -1.25 -9.85
CA GLY A 30 7.11 -0.66 -10.47
C GLY A 30 7.64 0.59 -9.78
N SER A 31 8.70 1.14 -10.34
CA SER A 31 9.32 2.41 -9.92
C SER A 31 8.48 3.62 -10.32
N ARG A 32 8.78 4.79 -9.74
CA ARG A 32 8.16 6.07 -10.15
C ARG A 32 8.33 6.35 -11.64
N ARG A 33 9.52 6.06 -12.17
CA ARG A 33 9.81 6.26 -13.60
C ARG A 33 8.89 5.39 -14.45
N GLU A 34 8.71 4.12 -14.08
CA GLU A 34 7.82 3.20 -14.80
C GLU A 34 6.35 3.61 -14.64
N ALA A 35 5.96 4.08 -13.44
CA ALA A 35 4.62 4.59 -13.19
C ALA A 35 4.29 5.80 -14.10
N LEU A 36 5.23 6.75 -14.25
CA LEU A 36 5.07 7.89 -15.15
C LEU A 36 4.98 7.51 -16.64
N HIS A 37 5.44 6.32 -17.01
CA HIS A 37 5.26 5.78 -18.36
C HIS A 37 3.92 5.07 -18.53
N HIS A 38 3.31 4.58 -17.45
CA HIS A 38 2.12 3.72 -17.49
C HIS A 38 0.82 4.46 -17.13
N PHE A 39 0.91 5.50 -16.29
CA PHE A 39 -0.21 6.23 -15.74
C PHE A 39 -0.09 7.74 -16.02
N ASP A 40 -1.22 8.45 -15.90
CA ASP A 40 -1.24 9.91 -15.95
C ASP A 40 -0.38 10.48 -14.82
N ALA A 41 0.43 11.49 -15.15
CA ALA A 41 1.34 12.13 -14.20
C ALA A 41 0.64 12.68 -12.95
N GLU A 42 -0.63 13.10 -13.09
CA GLU A 42 -1.45 13.57 -11.98
C GLU A 42 -1.74 12.46 -10.96
N LEU A 43 -1.97 11.21 -11.40
CA LEU A 43 -2.19 10.08 -10.49
C LEU A 43 -0.91 9.73 -9.73
N VAL A 44 0.23 9.76 -10.42
CA VAL A 44 1.54 9.55 -9.79
C VAL A 44 1.83 10.65 -8.77
N GLN A 45 1.55 11.91 -9.11
CA GLN A 45 1.73 13.04 -8.21
C GLN A 45 0.84 12.91 -6.96
N ARG A 46 -0.45 12.57 -7.11
CA ARG A 46 -1.32 12.36 -5.94
C ARG A 46 -0.82 11.22 -5.05
N ALA A 47 -0.32 10.14 -5.65
CA ALA A 47 0.28 9.04 -4.91
C ALA A 47 1.57 9.46 -4.19
N ASP A 48 2.37 10.35 -4.78
CA ASP A 48 3.54 10.96 -4.14
C ASP A 48 3.18 11.85 -2.97
N GLU A 49 2.06 12.56 -3.02
CA GLU A 49 1.65 13.52 -1.99
C GLU A 49 0.90 12.86 -0.83
N ASN A 50 0.15 11.77 -1.12
CA ASN A 50 -0.82 11.21 -0.17
C ASN A 50 -0.63 9.71 0.08
N GLY A 51 0.26 9.06 -0.66
CA GLY A 51 0.39 7.61 -0.71
C GLY A 51 -0.67 6.91 -1.57
N SER A 52 -1.64 7.63 -2.12
CA SER A 52 -2.73 7.09 -2.93
C SER A 52 -3.12 8.05 -4.03
N SER A 53 -3.48 7.53 -5.20
CA SER A 53 -4.06 8.32 -6.28
C SER A 53 -5.57 8.55 -6.13
N ALA A 54 -6.20 8.03 -5.08
CA ALA A 54 -7.62 8.22 -4.81
C ALA A 54 -7.98 9.72 -4.68
N ALA A 55 -9.20 10.07 -5.10
CA ALA A 55 -9.69 11.45 -5.00
C ALA A 55 -9.88 11.92 -3.55
N ASP A 56 -10.14 10.99 -2.63
CA ASP A 56 -10.22 11.22 -1.19
C ASP A 56 -9.25 10.23 -0.48
N PRO A 57 -7.97 10.60 -0.33
CA PRO A 57 -6.96 9.70 0.22
C PRO A 57 -7.08 9.50 1.73
N ASP A 58 -7.76 10.41 2.45
CA ASP A 58 -8.00 10.28 3.88
C ASP A 58 -8.99 9.14 4.17
N THR A 59 -9.94 8.94 3.26
CA THR A 59 -10.88 7.81 3.30
C THR A 59 -10.33 6.57 2.59
N TRP A 60 -9.59 6.75 1.48
CA TRP A 60 -9.21 5.66 0.58
C TRP A 60 -7.70 5.52 0.41
N TYR A 61 -7.14 4.55 1.13
CA TYR A 61 -5.80 4.01 0.93
C TYR A 61 -4.64 5.03 0.99
N GLY A 62 -4.83 6.25 1.52
CA GLY A 62 -3.74 7.18 1.78
C GLY A 62 -2.90 6.76 2.99
N TRP A 63 -1.79 7.46 3.28
CA TRP A 63 -0.91 7.11 4.40
C TRP A 63 -1.56 7.18 5.78
N ARG A 64 -2.68 7.89 5.92
CA ARG A 64 -3.47 7.90 7.17
C ARG A 64 -4.21 6.59 7.41
N THR A 65 -4.37 5.77 6.37
CA THR A 65 -4.92 4.42 6.51
C THR A 65 -3.82 3.48 7.00
N SER A 66 -4.12 2.66 8.01
CA SER A 66 -3.15 1.71 8.57
C SER A 66 -2.91 0.50 7.66
N GLY A 67 -3.72 0.30 6.63
CA GLY A 67 -3.68 -0.87 5.75
C GLY A 67 -4.92 -0.99 4.87
N MET A 68 -5.14 -2.19 4.32
CA MET A 68 -6.28 -2.49 3.44
C MET A 68 -6.75 -3.93 3.61
N VAL A 69 -8.03 -4.18 3.31
CA VAL A 69 -8.56 -5.55 3.26
C VAL A 69 -8.12 -6.22 1.96
N VAL A 70 -7.75 -7.49 2.04
CA VAL A 70 -7.34 -8.35 0.92
C VAL A 70 -8.19 -9.62 0.90
N SER A 71 -8.70 -9.98 -0.27
CA SER A 71 -9.62 -11.09 -0.49
C SER A 71 -10.84 -11.09 0.45
N GLY A 72 -11.31 -9.91 0.84
CA GLY A 72 -12.44 -9.71 1.77
C GLY A 72 -12.26 -10.31 3.17
N ARG A 73 -11.04 -10.75 3.54
CA ARG A 73 -10.80 -11.50 4.79
C ARG A 73 -9.58 -11.01 5.55
N TRP A 74 -8.50 -10.70 4.84
CA TRP A 74 -7.21 -10.46 5.45
C TRP A 74 -6.91 -8.99 5.54
N TRP A 75 -6.16 -8.58 6.55
CA TRP A 75 -5.67 -7.21 6.67
C TRP A 75 -4.23 -7.14 6.15
N LEU A 76 -3.94 -6.25 5.21
CA LEU A 76 -2.59 -5.94 4.75
C LEU A 76 -2.15 -4.63 5.39
N PRO A 77 -1.25 -4.65 6.39
CA PRO A 77 -0.66 -3.44 6.94
C PRO A 77 0.01 -2.62 5.85
N ARG A 78 -0.14 -1.30 5.91
CA ARG A 78 0.42 -0.38 4.91
C ARG A 78 1.93 -0.53 4.76
N CYS A 79 2.63 -0.72 5.88
CA CYS A 79 4.08 -0.93 5.89
C CYS A 79 4.51 -2.22 5.15
N ASN A 80 3.60 -3.20 4.99
CA ASN A 80 3.87 -4.43 4.26
C ASN A 80 3.51 -4.35 2.76
N LEU A 81 2.88 -3.27 2.31
CA LEU A 81 2.39 -3.14 0.92
C LEU A 81 3.49 -3.35 -0.12
N ALA A 82 4.68 -2.79 0.09
CA ALA A 82 5.79 -2.93 -0.86
C ALA A 82 6.27 -4.39 -0.95
N ALA A 83 6.47 -5.05 0.21
CA ALA A 83 6.83 -6.46 0.27
C ALA A 83 5.77 -7.35 -0.38
N PHE A 84 4.48 -7.03 -0.15
CA PHE A 84 3.35 -7.75 -0.73
C PHE A 84 3.35 -7.62 -2.25
N GLY A 85 3.52 -6.41 -2.79
CA GLY A 85 3.62 -6.16 -4.23
C GLY A 85 4.79 -6.91 -4.88
N HIS A 86 5.97 -6.90 -4.24
CA HIS A 86 7.13 -7.66 -4.71
C HIS A 86 6.88 -9.17 -4.78
N HIS A 87 6.21 -9.75 -3.78
CA HIS A 87 5.88 -11.17 -3.79
C HIS A 87 4.80 -11.52 -4.81
N ALA A 88 3.78 -10.68 -4.96
CA ALA A 88 2.71 -10.88 -5.94
C ALA A 88 3.25 -10.84 -7.37
N ALA A 89 4.20 -9.95 -7.65
CA ALA A 89 4.86 -9.85 -8.96
C ALA A 89 5.78 -11.05 -9.29
N ALA A 90 6.22 -11.82 -8.29
CA ALA A 90 7.27 -12.83 -8.46
C ALA A 90 6.82 -14.15 -9.11
N SER A 91 5.51 -14.45 -9.21
CA SER A 91 4.95 -15.64 -9.87
C SER A 91 5.71 -16.97 -9.60
N ILE A 92 5.73 -17.42 -8.34
CA ILE A 92 6.32 -18.71 -7.93
C ILE A 92 5.34 -19.45 -7.02
N GLU A 93 5.33 -20.78 -7.06
CA GLU A 93 4.48 -21.65 -6.20
C GLU A 93 4.62 -21.39 -4.68
N ASP A 94 5.69 -20.71 -4.25
CA ASP A 94 5.98 -20.35 -2.85
C ASP A 94 5.51 -18.92 -2.48
N THR A 95 4.83 -18.23 -3.41
CA THR A 95 4.31 -16.87 -3.23
C THR A 95 3.18 -16.83 -2.19
N ASP A 96 2.32 -17.84 -2.12
CA ASP A 96 1.15 -17.83 -1.24
C ASP A 96 1.52 -17.82 0.25
N LEU A 97 2.50 -18.60 0.68
CA LEU A 97 2.94 -18.62 2.08
C LEU A 97 3.61 -17.30 2.50
N ARG A 98 4.37 -16.68 1.59
CA ARG A 98 5.01 -15.38 1.85
C ARG A 98 4.01 -14.24 1.87
N LEU A 99 3.03 -14.25 0.96
CA LEU A 99 1.94 -13.29 0.99
C LEU A 99 1.12 -13.43 2.27
N GLN A 100 0.79 -14.67 2.67
CA GLN A 100 0.04 -14.91 3.90
C GLN A 100 0.78 -14.42 5.15
N ALA A 101 2.11 -14.55 5.20
CA ALA A 101 2.92 -14.05 6.33
C ALA A 101 2.94 -12.52 6.45
N LEU A 102 2.54 -11.79 5.41
CA LEU A 102 2.43 -10.33 5.41
C LEU A 102 1.03 -9.83 5.80
N LEU A 103 0.06 -10.75 5.87
CA LEU A 103 -1.33 -10.46 6.21
C LEU A 103 -1.58 -10.72 7.69
N GLU A 104 -2.39 -9.87 8.30
CA GLU A 104 -2.88 -9.99 9.67
C GLU A 104 -4.33 -10.52 9.64
N ASP A 105 -4.72 -11.35 10.62
CA ASP A 105 -6.11 -11.73 10.82
C ASP A 105 -6.85 -10.59 11.52
N PRO A 106 -7.84 -9.93 10.90
CA PRO A 106 -8.53 -8.79 11.50
C PRO A 106 -9.41 -9.17 12.71
N THR A 107 -9.62 -10.46 12.98
CA THR A 107 -10.35 -10.95 14.15
C THR A 107 -9.46 -11.11 15.38
N GLU A 108 -8.14 -11.13 15.19
CA GLU A 108 -7.18 -10.99 16.26
C GLU A 108 -7.00 -9.49 16.54
N ASP A 109 -7.16 -9.09 17.81
CA ASP A 109 -7.03 -7.70 18.26
C ASP A 109 -5.72 -7.12 17.69
N PRO A 110 -5.75 -6.06 16.85
CA PRO A 110 -4.56 -5.56 16.19
C PRO A 110 -3.58 -5.16 17.27
N ALA A 111 -2.52 -5.95 17.42
CA ALA A 111 -1.48 -5.70 18.40
C ALA A 111 -1.14 -4.21 18.33
N GLU A 112 -1.37 -3.52 19.45
CA GLU A 112 -1.32 -2.06 19.62
C GLU A 112 -0.02 -1.40 19.14
N GLU A 113 0.98 -2.19 18.75
CA GLU A 113 2.22 -1.74 18.17
C GLU A 113 2.69 -2.77 17.14
N ASN A 114 2.35 -2.63 15.85
CA ASN A 114 3.20 -3.23 14.82
C ASN A 114 4.44 -2.31 14.68
N PRO A 115 5.62 -2.67 15.23
CA PRO A 115 6.79 -1.81 15.25
C PRO A 115 7.31 -1.49 13.84
N THR A 116 6.90 -2.28 12.83
CA THR A 116 7.22 -2.06 11.41
C THR A 116 6.50 -0.83 10.86
N CYS A 117 5.25 -0.60 11.28
CA CYS A 117 4.48 0.59 10.93
C CYS A 117 4.77 1.77 11.88
N ALA A 118 5.20 1.52 13.13
CA ALA A 118 5.50 2.56 14.12
C ALA A 118 6.66 3.51 13.72
N LYS A 119 7.52 3.11 12.78
CA LYS A 119 8.57 3.97 12.22
C LYS A 119 8.07 5.04 11.25
N LEU A 120 6.92 4.84 10.61
CA LEU A 120 6.36 5.81 9.64
C LEU A 120 5.54 6.91 10.31
N VAL A 121 5.03 6.68 11.52
CA VAL A 121 4.12 7.63 12.21
C VAL A 121 4.86 8.65 13.08
N ARG A 122 6.13 8.42 13.43
CA ARG A 122 6.84 9.25 14.44
C ARG A 122 7.60 10.48 13.92
N THR A 123 7.52 10.85 12.64
CA THR A 123 8.31 11.99 12.09
C THR A 123 7.48 13.25 11.78
N SER A 124 6.22 13.36 12.23
CA SER A 124 5.39 14.52 11.84
C SER A 124 4.71 15.30 12.97
N VAL A 125 5.09 15.12 14.24
CA VAL A 125 4.61 16.02 15.32
C VAL A 125 5.67 16.12 16.42
N VAL A 126 6.62 17.06 16.31
CA VAL A 126 7.01 18.04 17.36
C VAL A 126 7.91 19.09 16.69
N ALA A 127 7.32 20.22 16.28
CA ALA A 127 8.01 21.51 16.18
C ALA A 127 6.94 22.62 16.07
N VAL A 128 6.35 22.97 17.21
CA VAL A 128 5.70 24.27 17.39
C VAL A 128 6.24 24.80 18.72
N ASP A 129 7.27 25.63 18.64
CA ASP A 129 7.63 26.61 19.67
C ASP A 129 6.91 27.93 19.33
#